data_AF-A0A660SDD5-F1
#
_entry.id   AF-A0A660SDD5-F1
#
_cell.length_a   1.000
_cell.length_b   1.000
_cell.length_c   1.000
_cell.angle_alpha   90.00
_cell.angle_beta   90.00
_cell.angle_gamma   90.00
#
_symmetry.space_group_name_H-M   'P 1'
#
loop_
_entity.id
_entity.type
_entity.pdbx_description
1 polymer ?
#
loop_
_entity_poly.entity_id
_entity_poly.type
_entity_poly.pdbx_seq_one_letter_code
_entity_poly.pdbx_strand_id
1 'polypeptide(L)'
;MKILVNQIGYGINSESGKASCRAVLQSITSEKLPETVTLRNAEGRILSRFIAEKEEAVHGWKNRKFRVVNFQTPEGGPYTLEAVSSDERGVSAPFFAGNDVVASSVITDILSGFTAGRSVGITDSQDRSIPFYGERKGTVDVHGGWYDASGDTSKYLSHLSYANYMNPQQTPLVVWSLLDSREHLKESPFDMGPRLSLRFLEEAAWGADFLKRMQDPEGYFYTTVFDVWTKDLEKRQICSFSTQAGVVSDDYQAGYRQGGGMAVAALARSSRVLDKSVTEACEFSPSDYFEAALKGWYHLEEHNLEYLDDGRENIIDDYCALLAEVELLDAGADTVSEQVIVSIRQAAELRAGNLIRRWLPDADCFRADDEGKRSWFHASDEALPLIALMRAVETGALGKALADEARDTISAALKAERKRALEVSNPFLHPRRLVRVPGRDERGQFFFP
;
A
#
# COMPACT_ATOMS: atom_id res chain seq x y z
N MET A 1 -9.48 14.03 -30.49
CA MET A 1 -8.80 12.77 -30.17
C MET A 1 -7.62 13.05 -29.25
N LYS A 2 -7.37 12.17 -28.28
CA LYS A 2 -6.22 12.21 -27.36
C LYS A 2 -5.39 10.94 -27.50
N ILE A 3 -4.09 11.04 -27.27
CA ILE A 3 -3.19 9.88 -27.14
C ILE A 3 -2.64 9.92 -25.71
N LEU A 4 -3.04 8.93 -24.92
CA LEU A 4 -2.70 8.80 -23.51
C LEU A 4 -1.47 7.90 -23.38
N VAL A 5 -0.45 8.42 -22.70
CA VAL A 5 0.84 7.75 -22.43
C VAL A 5 1.16 7.89 -20.94
N ASN A 6 2.10 7.09 -20.44
CA ASN A 6 2.72 7.40 -19.15
C ASN A 6 3.44 8.74 -19.29
N GLN A 7 3.07 9.72 -18.47
CA GLN A 7 3.58 11.10 -18.56
C GLN A 7 5.03 11.24 -18.09
N ILE A 8 5.55 10.26 -17.34
CA ILE A 8 6.94 10.21 -16.91
C ILE A 8 7.76 9.47 -17.97
N GLY A 9 7.42 8.20 -18.19
CA GLY A 9 8.14 7.37 -19.14
C GLY A 9 7.90 5.87 -18.98
N TYR A 10 8.67 5.09 -19.72
CA TYR A 10 8.59 3.63 -19.75
C TYR A 10 9.95 2.99 -19.43
N GLY A 11 9.96 1.97 -18.58
CA GLY A 11 11.16 1.20 -18.26
C GLY A 11 11.66 0.38 -19.46
N ILE A 12 12.97 0.32 -19.67
CA ILE A 12 13.57 -0.56 -20.69
C ILE A 12 13.79 -1.97 -20.14
N ASN A 13 13.64 -2.97 -21.01
CA ASN A 13 14.12 -4.31 -20.71
C ASN A 13 15.62 -4.37 -21.05
N SER A 14 16.44 -4.74 -20.07
CA SER A 14 17.90 -4.75 -20.16
C SER A 14 18.46 -5.69 -21.24
N GLU A 15 17.77 -6.79 -21.55
CA GLU A 15 18.16 -7.73 -22.62
C GLU A 15 17.87 -7.17 -24.02
N SER A 16 16.74 -6.48 -24.18
CA SER A 16 16.29 -5.99 -25.48
C SER A 16 16.73 -4.57 -25.82
N GLY A 17 17.19 -3.79 -24.83
CA GLY A 17 17.51 -2.37 -24.95
C GLY A 17 16.32 -1.49 -25.36
N LYS A 18 15.09 -2.00 -25.23
CA LYS A 18 13.84 -1.33 -25.62
C LYS A 18 12.83 -1.37 -24.50
N ALA A 19 12.01 -0.33 -24.42
CA ALA A 19 10.84 -0.30 -23.56
C ALA A 19 9.64 -0.91 -24.28
N SER A 20 8.97 -1.88 -23.65
CA SER A 20 7.64 -2.35 -24.06
C SER A 20 6.60 -1.39 -23.52
N CYS A 21 6.06 -0.55 -24.39
CA CYS A 21 5.22 0.57 -24.04
C CYS A 21 3.76 0.30 -24.43
N ARG A 22 2.85 0.88 -23.65
CA ARG A 22 1.41 0.90 -23.94
C ARG A 22 0.90 2.34 -23.98
N ALA A 23 0.16 2.67 -25.02
CA ALA A 23 -0.57 3.93 -25.16
C ALA A 23 -2.04 3.66 -25.50
N VAL A 24 -2.91 4.63 -25.20
CA VAL A 24 -4.34 4.53 -25.48
C VAL A 24 -4.81 5.73 -26.30
N LEU A 25 -5.34 5.45 -27.49
CA LEU A 25 -6.05 6.44 -28.29
C LEU A 25 -7.45 6.56 -27.72
N GLN A 26 -7.90 7.79 -27.47
CA GLN A 26 -9.22 8.07 -26.97
C GLN A 26 -9.90 9.12 -27.84
N SER A 27 -11.15 8.89 -28.21
CA SER A 27 -12.00 9.95 -28.75
C SER A 27 -13.40 9.93 -28.13
N ILE A 28 -14.00 11.12 -28.06
CA ILE A 28 -15.38 11.36 -27.65
C ILE A 28 -16.25 11.89 -28.80
N THR A 29 -15.61 12.31 -29.91
CA THR A 29 -16.24 12.98 -31.05
C THR A 29 -16.09 12.20 -32.34
N SER A 30 -14.99 11.46 -32.50
CA SER A 30 -14.66 10.82 -33.78
C SER A 30 -15.56 9.62 -34.04
N GLU A 31 -16.06 9.53 -35.27
CA GLU A 31 -16.78 8.33 -35.73
C GLU A 31 -15.89 7.09 -35.75
N LYS A 32 -14.60 7.24 -36.07
CA LYS A 32 -13.62 6.16 -36.10
C LYS A 32 -12.24 6.64 -35.64
N LEU A 33 -11.60 5.87 -34.76
CA LEU A 33 -10.20 6.14 -34.37
C LEU A 33 -9.20 5.65 -35.44
N PRO A 34 -8.08 6.38 -35.65
CA PRO A 34 -6.99 5.94 -36.52
C PRO A 34 -6.47 4.54 -36.17
N GLU A 35 -6.13 3.78 -37.21
CA GLU A 35 -5.54 2.44 -37.08
C GLU A 35 -4.01 2.46 -37.04
N THR A 36 -3.39 3.59 -37.39
CA THR A 36 -1.94 3.74 -37.43
C THR A 36 -1.49 4.89 -36.53
N VAL A 37 -0.43 4.63 -35.77
CA VAL A 37 0.21 5.60 -34.89
C VAL A 37 1.69 5.68 -35.20
N THR A 38 2.21 6.90 -35.26
CA THR A 38 3.58 7.20 -35.63
C THR A 38 4.36 7.63 -34.39
N LEU A 39 5.51 7.01 -34.15
CA LEU A 39 6.47 7.44 -33.14
C LEU A 39 7.45 8.44 -33.74
N ARG A 40 7.65 9.56 -33.06
CA ARG A 40 8.59 10.61 -33.44
C ARG A 40 9.55 10.94 -32.31
N ASN A 41 10.76 11.36 -32.67
CA ASN A 41 11.74 11.92 -31.75
C ASN A 41 11.55 13.46 -31.58
N ALA A 42 12.43 14.08 -30.80
CA ALA A 42 12.40 15.51 -30.51
C ALA A 42 12.50 16.40 -31.76
N GLU A 43 13.22 15.99 -32.81
CA GLU A 43 13.32 16.72 -34.07
C GLU A 43 12.11 16.49 -35.01
N GLY A 44 11.11 15.72 -34.56
CA GLY A 44 9.93 15.38 -35.34
C GLY A 44 10.16 14.30 -36.40
N ARG A 45 11.35 13.67 -36.44
CA ARG A 45 11.65 12.57 -37.34
C ARG A 45 10.81 11.35 -36.98
N ILE A 46 10.21 10.72 -37.99
CA ILE A 46 9.50 9.45 -37.83
C ILE A 46 10.54 8.36 -37.55
N LEU A 47 10.39 7.69 -36.40
CA LEU A 47 11.21 6.53 -36.03
C LEU A 47 10.53 5.24 -36.48
N SER A 48 9.24 5.10 -36.15
CA SER A 48 8.46 3.88 -36.39
C SER A 48 6.99 4.18 -36.59
N ARG A 49 6.25 3.22 -37.16
CA ARG A 49 4.78 3.21 -37.22
C ARG A 49 4.25 1.92 -36.61
N PHE A 50 3.17 2.01 -35.87
CA PHE A 50 2.52 0.91 -35.17
C PHE A 50 1.05 0.83 -35.56
N ILE A 51 0.51 -0.39 -35.58
CA ILE A 51 -0.91 -0.63 -35.82
C ILE A 51 -1.60 -0.66 -34.45
N ALA A 52 -2.62 0.18 -34.30
CA ALA A 52 -3.46 0.19 -33.12
C ALA A 52 -4.38 -1.05 -33.13
N GLU A 53 -4.62 -1.61 -31.95
CA GLU A 53 -5.56 -2.71 -31.75
C GLU A 53 -6.99 -2.31 -32.15
N LYS A 54 -7.88 -3.30 -32.16
CA LYS A 54 -9.29 -3.12 -32.51
C LYS A 54 -9.92 -2.00 -31.66
N GLU A 55 -10.77 -1.19 -32.29
CA GLU A 55 -11.58 -0.20 -31.59
C GLU A 55 -12.52 -0.89 -30.60
N GLU A 56 -12.54 -0.38 -29.37
CA GLU A 56 -13.31 -0.91 -28.28
C GLU A 56 -13.99 0.19 -27.44
N ALA A 57 -14.96 -0.22 -26.64
CA ALA A 57 -15.68 0.64 -25.70
C ALA A 57 -15.73 -0.04 -24.34
N VAL A 58 -15.52 0.74 -23.28
CA VAL A 58 -15.59 0.26 -21.90
C VAL A 58 -17.01 0.44 -21.39
N HIS A 59 -17.62 -0.63 -20.89
CA HIS A 59 -18.98 -0.60 -20.36
C HIS A 59 -19.12 0.47 -19.25
N GLY A 60 -20.16 1.29 -19.35
CA GLY A 60 -20.42 2.41 -18.42
C GLY A 60 -19.64 3.69 -18.72
N TRP A 61 -18.55 3.64 -19.49
CA TRP A 61 -17.74 4.82 -19.85
C TRP A 61 -18.33 5.48 -21.10
N LYS A 62 -19.44 6.20 -20.91
CA LYS A 62 -20.26 6.75 -22.01
C LYS A 62 -19.46 7.63 -22.97
N ASN A 63 -19.86 7.58 -24.25
CA ASN A 63 -19.38 8.43 -25.34
C ASN A 63 -17.85 8.40 -25.52
N ARG A 64 -17.21 7.26 -25.27
CA ARG A 64 -15.76 7.09 -25.44
C ARG A 64 -15.47 5.85 -26.28
N LYS A 65 -14.54 6.02 -27.20
CA LYS A 65 -13.93 4.93 -27.98
C LYS A 65 -12.46 4.87 -27.67
N PHE A 66 -11.92 3.66 -27.67
CA PHE A 66 -10.53 3.40 -27.37
C PHE A 66 -9.87 2.53 -28.44
N ARG A 67 -8.58 2.75 -28.66
CA ARG A 67 -7.68 1.77 -29.27
C ARG A 67 -6.40 1.71 -28.47
N VAL A 68 -5.91 0.50 -28.23
CA VAL A 68 -4.61 0.28 -27.58
C VAL A 68 -3.52 0.30 -28.63
N VAL A 69 -2.36 0.86 -28.30
CA VAL A 69 -1.14 0.73 -29.08
C VAL A 69 -0.08 0.16 -28.17
N ASN A 70 0.33 -1.08 -28.44
CA ASN A 70 1.52 -1.67 -27.87
C ASN A 70 2.69 -1.40 -28.83
N PHE A 71 3.75 -0.77 -28.33
CA PHE A 71 4.86 -0.30 -29.16
C PHE A 71 6.19 -0.46 -28.44
N GLN A 72 7.27 -0.50 -29.22
CA GLN A 72 8.62 -0.51 -28.69
C GLN A 72 9.30 0.83 -28.97
N THR A 73 10.02 1.34 -27.97
CA THR A 73 10.73 2.61 -28.06
C THR A 73 12.18 2.43 -27.60
N PRO A 74 13.18 2.96 -28.33
CA PRO A 74 14.57 2.94 -27.88
C PRO A 74 14.77 3.81 -26.64
N GLU A 75 15.83 3.56 -25.89
CA GLU A 75 16.25 4.40 -24.77
C GLU A 75 16.45 5.87 -25.18
N GLY A 76 16.16 6.80 -24.26
CA GLY A 76 16.27 8.24 -24.45
C GLY A 76 14.91 8.95 -24.55
N GLY A 77 14.87 10.01 -25.34
CA GLY A 77 13.71 10.86 -25.53
C GLY A 77 14.09 12.36 -25.55
N PRO A 78 13.11 13.27 -25.58
CA PRO A 78 11.68 12.98 -25.54
C PRO A 78 11.15 12.39 -26.85
N TYR A 79 10.17 11.49 -26.72
CA TYR A 79 9.41 10.92 -27.83
C TYR A 79 7.96 11.40 -27.80
N THR A 80 7.31 11.42 -28.96
CA THR A 80 5.85 11.65 -29.06
C THR A 80 5.21 10.59 -29.95
N LEU A 81 3.96 10.25 -29.64
CA LEU A 81 3.08 9.50 -30.52
C LEU A 81 2.16 10.47 -31.25
N GLU A 82 1.96 10.22 -32.53
CA GLU A 82 1.04 10.97 -33.40
C GLU A 82 0.09 10.03 -34.12
N ALA A 83 -1.19 10.37 -34.16
CA ALA A 83 -2.21 9.67 -34.93
C ALA A 83 -3.05 10.68 -35.72
N VAL A 84 -3.36 10.33 -36.96
CA VAL A 84 -4.10 11.20 -37.89
C VAL A 84 -5.26 10.41 -38.51
N SER A 85 -6.44 11.02 -38.53
CA SER A 85 -7.63 10.59 -39.27
C SER A 85 -8.00 11.66 -40.31
N SER A 86 -9.06 11.45 -41.08
CA SER A 86 -9.61 12.47 -42.00
C SER A 86 -9.92 13.79 -41.31
N ASP A 87 -10.42 13.73 -40.07
CA ASP A 87 -11.04 14.88 -39.40
C ASP A 87 -10.30 15.32 -38.14
N GLU A 88 -9.39 14.49 -37.62
CA GLU A 88 -8.69 14.77 -36.37
C GLU A 88 -7.23 14.33 -36.39
N ARG A 89 -6.37 15.15 -35.77
CA ARG A 89 -4.97 14.85 -35.45
C ARG A 89 -4.80 14.86 -33.93
N GLY A 90 -4.12 13.86 -33.39
CA GLY A 90 -3.77 13.75 -31.98
C GLY A 90 -2.27 13.57 -31.82
N VAL A 91 -1.70 14.23 -30.82
CA VAL A 91 -0.28 14.09 -30.42
C VAL A 91 -0.26 13.85 -28.91
N SER A 92 0.54 12.90 -28.44
CA SER A 92 0.72 12.64 -27.01
C SER A 92 1.53 13.76 -26.34
N ALA A 93 1.50 13.80 -25.00
CA ALA A 93 2.58 14.46 -24.25
C ALA A 93 3.93 13.81 -24.60
N PRO A 94 5.06 14.54 -24.51
CA PRO A 94 6.38 13.94 -24.60
C PRO A 94 6.60 12.94 -23.46
N PHE A 95 7.33 11.86 -23.73
CA PHE A 95 7.71 10.85 -22.73
C PHE A 95 9.13 10.34 -22.98
N PHE A 96 9.72 9.73 -21.95
CA PHE A 96 11.06 9.14 -22.01
C PHE A 96 11.00 7.62 -21.90
N ALA A 97 12.05 6.95 -22.37
CA ALA A 97 12.27 5.54 -22.13
C ALA A 97 13.69 5.34 -21.59
N GLY A 98 13.85 4.61 -20.50
CA GLY A 98 15.17 4.38 -19.91
C GLY A 98 15.12 3.44 -18.71
N ASN A 99 16.30 3.08 -18.21
CA ASN A 99 16.41 2.35 -16.94
C ASN A 99 15.86 3.23 -15.81
N ASP A 100 15.04 2.64 -14.95
CA ASP A 100 14.54 3.27 -13.73
C ASP A 100 13.92 4.67 -13.94
N VAL A 101 13.40 4.95 -15.14
CA VAL A 101 12.93 6.30 -15.51
C VAL A 101 11.82 6.79 -14.58
N VAL A 102 10.97 5.89 -14.10
CA VAL A 102 9.93 6.24 -13.12
C VAL A 102 10.57 6.53 -11.77
N ALA A 103 11.33 5.58 -11.22
CA ALA A 103 11.98 5.69 -9.92
C ALA A 103 12.87 6.93 -9.81
N SER A 104 13.77 7.14 -10.76
CA SER A 104 14.68 8.30 -10.82
C SER A 104 13.94 9.64 -10.92
N SER A 105 12.74 9.67 -11.50
CA SER A 105 11.96 10.90 -11.68
C SER A 105 11.13 11.28 -10.46
N VAL A 106 10.70 10.32 -9.62
CA VAL A 106 9.68 10.61 -8.59
C VAL A 106 10.09 10.30 -7.16
N ILE A 107 11.05 9.40 -6.91
CA ILE A 107 11.34 8.95 -5.53
C ILE A 107 11.76 10.13 -4.64
N THR A 108 12.61 11.02 -5.15
CA THR A 108 13.06 12.21 -4.40
C THR A 108 11.89 13.11 -4.01
N ASP A 109 10.92 13.29 -4.90
CA ASP A 109 9.75 14.15 -4.69
C ASP A 109 8.72 13.49 -3.76
N ILE A 110 8.53 12.16 -3.87
CA ILE A 110 7.70 11.39 -2.96
C ILE A 110 8.22 11.52 -1.52
N LEU A 111 9.53 11.33 -1.31
CA LEU A 111 10.14 11.52 0.01
C LEU A 111 10.00 12.96 0.50
N SER A 112 10.15 13.94 -0.38
CA SER A 112 9.95 15.35 -0.02
C SER A 112 8.48 15.63 0.36
N GLY A 113 7.54 14.93 -0.27
CA GLY A 113 6.12 14.97 0.07
C GLY A 113 5.85 14.46 1.49
N PHE A 114 6.45 13.33 1.88
CA PHE A 114 6.39 12.85 3.26
C PHE A 114 7.01 13.84 4.24
N THR A 115 8.21 14.35 3.96
CA THR A 115 8.85 15.35 4.83
C THR A 115 7.99 16.61 4.98
N ALA A 116 7.33 17.07 3.90
CA ALA A 116 6.42 18.21 3.93
C ALA A 116 5.09 17.93 4.66
N GLY A 117 4.67 16.67 4.72
CA GLY A 117 3.48 16.21 5.43
C GLY A 117 3.67 15.92 6.91
N ARG A 118 4.89 16.07 7.46
CA ARG A 118 5.17 15.81 8.88
C ARG A 118 4.33 16.70 9.79
N SER A 119 3.87 16.15 10.91
CA SER A 119 3.31 16.92 12.02
C SER A 119 4.38 17.83 12.60
N VAL A 120 4.19 19.15 12.49
CA VAL A 120 5.14 20.17 12.96
C VAL A 120 4.42 21.40 13.49
N GLY A 121 5.14 22.26 14.22
CA GLY A 121 4.63 23.55 14.67
C GLY A 121 3.57 23.43 15.77
N ILE A 122 2.51 24.25 15.69
CA ILE A 122 1.50 24.35 16.76
C ILE A 122 0.70 23.05 16.94
N THR A 123 0.43 22.33 15.85
CA THR A 123 -0.28 21.05 15.91
C THR A 123 0.56 19.99 16.61
N ASP A 124 1.84 19.89 16.26
CA ASP A 124 2.76 18.93 16.90
C ASP A 124 3.03 19.29 18.37
N SER A 125 3.06 20.59 18.69
CA SER A 125 3.17 21.05 20.07
C SER A 125 1.93 20.67 20.89
N GLN A 126 0.74 20.72 20.30
CA GLN A 126 -0.50 20.24 20.94
C GLN A 126 -0.44 18.72 21.15
N ASP A 127 0.14 17.99 20.20
CA ASP A 127 0.26 16.53 20.24
C ASP A 127 1.13 15.98 21.38
N ARG A 128 1.86 16.85 22.08
CA ARG A 128 2.63 16.49 23.28
C ARG A 128 1.77 16.29 24.53
N SER A 129 0.50 16.70 24.50
CA SER A 129 -0.42 16.55 25.63
C SER A 129 -1.86 16.40 25.12
N ILE A 130 -2.15 15.24 24.51
CA ILE A 130 -3.46 14.93 23.93
C ILE A 130 -4.35 14.20 24.94
N PRO A 131 -5.59 14.66 25.19
CA PRO A 131 -6.54 13.96 26.04
C PRO A 131 -7.13 12.73 25.34
N PHE A 132 -7.72 11.86 26.14
CA PHE A 132 -8.55 10.75 25.65
C PHE A 132 -9.99 11.21 25.53
N TYR A 133 -10.67 10.74 24.49
CA TYR A 133 -12.13 10.75 24.48
C TYR A 133 -12.67 9.74 25.50
N GLY A 134 -13.82 10.04 26.10
CA GLY A 134 -14.49 9.16 27.07
C GLY A 134 -14.09 9.44 28.52
N GLU A 135 -14.16 8.40 29.36
CA GLU A 135 -13.99 8.55 30.82
C GLU A 135 -12.52 8.59 31.26
N ARG A 136 -11.60 8.02 30.46
CA ARG A 136 -10.17 7.95 30.75
C ARG A 136 -9.61 9.35 31.01
N LYS A 137 -8.94 9.51 32.15
CA LYS A 137 -8.32 10.79 32.56
C LYS A 137 -6.86 10.85 32.13
N GLY A 138 -6.36 12.08 32.02
CA GLY A 138 -4.96 12.36 31.70
C GLY A 138 -4.75 12.67 30.22
N THR A 139 -3.48 12.80 29.85
CA THR A 139 -3.03 13.09 28.49
C THR A 139 -1.83 12.22 28.14
N VAL A 140 -1.57 12.08 26.84
CA VAL A 140 -0.37 11.41 26.32
C VAL A 140 0.42 12.29 25.37
N ASP A 141 1.72 12.07 25.33
CA ASP A 141 2.60 12.64 24.30
C ASP A 141 2.63 11.69 23.10
N VAL A 142 2.02 12.12 22.00
CA VAL A 142 1.94 11.40 20.72
C VAL A 142 2.41 12.28 19.57
N HIS A 143 3.37 13.19 19.83
CA HIS A 143 3.94 14.06 18.79
C HIS A 143 4.71 13.28 17.71
N GLY A 144 4.97 13.94 16.58
CA GLY A 144 5.56 13.33 15.39
C GLY A 144 4.52 12.72 14.44
N GLY A 145 4.98 11.90 13.50
CA GLY A 145 4.15 11.29 12.45
C GLY A 145 3.81 12.27 11.33
N TRP A 146 2.81 11.94 10.52
CA TRP A 146 2.37 12.76 9.37
C TRP A 146 0.90 13.13 9.51
N TYR A 147 0.55 14.28 8.95
CA TYR A 147 -0.85 14.61 8.67
C TYR A 147 -1.38 13.63 7.62
N ASP A 148 -2.59 13.12 7.84
CA ASP A 148 -3.13 12.03 7.03
C ASP A 148 -3.48 12.43 5.59
N ALA A 149 -3.93 13.67 5.42
CA ALA A 149 -4.34 14.16 4.11
C ALA A 149 -4.05 15.64 3.96
N SER A 150 -4.02 16.10 2.70
CA SER A 150 -3.90 17.53 2.37
C SER A 150 -4.96 18.42 3.02
N GLY A 151 -6.11 17.85 3.39
CA GLY A 151 -7.21 18.52 4.09
C GLY A 151 -7.47 18.00 5.50
N ASP A 152 -6.57 17.20 6.09
CA ASP A 152 -6.75 16.62 7.42
C ASP A 152 -5.43 16.56 8.21
N THR A 153 -5.39 17.29 9.32
CA THR A 153 -4.26 17.35 10.25
C THR A 153 -4.32 16.30 11.36
N SER A 154 -5.32 15.43 11.33
CA SER A 154 -5.39 14.23 12.17
C SER A 154 -4.32 13.20 11.75
N LYS A 155 -4.05 12.23 12.62
CA LYS A 155 -3.00 11.22 12.43
C LYS A 155 -3.55 9.83 12.76
N TYR A 156 -3.28 8.84 11.91
CA TYR A 156 -3.98 7.56 11.97
C TYR A 156 -3.03 6.37 11.91
N LEU A 157 -3.32 5.37 12.73
CA LEU A 157 -2.92 3.98 12.46
C LEU A 157 -3.89 3.33 11.48
N SER A 158 -5.20 3.55 11.70
CA SER A 158 -6.30 3.16 10.83
C SER A 158 -7.57 3.97 11.13
N HIS A 159 -8.61 3.79 10.33
CA HIS A 159 -10.00 4.22 10.60
C HIS A 159 -10.99 3.29 9.89
N LEU A 160 -12.29 3.63 9.89
CA LEU A 160 -13.38 2.79 9.34
C LEU A 160 -13.54 1.44 10.05
N SER A 161 -13.08 1.33 11.30
CA SER A 161 -13.15 0.11 12.11
C SER A 161 -14.56 -0.44 12.23
N TYR A 162 -15.56 0.43 12.40
CA TYR A 162 -16.98 0.07 12.44
C TYR A 162 -17.51 -0.65 11.18
N ALA A 163 -16.79 -0.55 10.05
CA ALA A 163 -17.13 -1.24 8.81
C ALA A 163 -16.46 -2.62 8.67
N ASN A 164 -15.59 -2.99 9.62
CA ASN A 164 -14.84 -4.23 9.84
C ASN A 164 -13.88 -4.66 8.73
N TYR A 165 -14.29 -4.55 7.47
CA TYR A 165 -13.56 -5.06 6.30
C TYR A 165 -13.02 -3.93 5.42
N MET A 166 -12.90 -2.73 5.98
CA MET A 166 -12.49 -1.51 5.25
C MET A 166 -11.36 -0.76 5.95
N ASN A 167 -10.72 -1.34 6.96
CA ASN A 167 -9.63 -0.72 7.71
C ASN A 167 -8.39 -0.53 6.81
N PRO A 168 -8.01 0.70 6.45
CA PRO A 168 -6.75 0.95 5.77
C PRO A 168 -5.60 0.98 6.78
N GLN A 169 -4.45 0.46 6.39
CA GLN A 169 -3.20 0.61 7.13
C GLN A 169 -2.56 1.94 6.74
N GLN A 170 -2.44 2.88 7.68
CA GLN A 170 -2.06 4.27 7.39
C GLN A 170 -0.61 4.54 7.78
N THR A 171 -0.36 5.29 8.86
CA THR A 171 1.02 5.65 9.28
C THR A 171 1.95 4.44 9.42
N PRO A 172 1.54 3.30 10.00
CA PRO A 172 2.38 2.11 10.06
C PRO A 172 2.83 1.58 8.70
N LEU A 173 1.93 1.60 7.71
CA LEU A 173 2.24 1.12 6.37
C LEU A 173 3.29 2.00 5.70
N VAL A 174 3.25 3.32 5.92
CA VAL A 174 4.30 4.24 5.44
C VAL A 174 5.67 3.83 5.97
N VAL A 175 5.80 3.59 7.27
CA VAL A 175 7.07 3.19 7.90
C VAL A 175 7.56 1.87 7.31
N TRP A 176 6.70 0.85 7.29
CA TRP A 176 7.05 -0.46 6.74
C TRP A 176 7.48 -0.36 5.27
N SER A 177 6.71 0.34 4.43
CA SER A 177 6.99 0.51 2.99
C SER A 177 8.26 1.31 2.71
N LEU A 178 8.60 2.33 3.52
CA LEU A 178 9.85 3.08 3.35
C LEU A 178 11.07 2.18 3.58
N LEU A 179 11.02 1.34 4.62
CA LEU A 179 12.09 0.40 4.94
C LEU A 179 12.18 -0.70 3.89
N ASP A 180 11.05 -1.29 3.51
CA ASP A 180 10.96 -2.35 2.50
C ASP A 180 11.45 -1.88 1.13
N SER A 181 10.98 -0.72 0.68
CA SER A 181 11.41 -0.11 -0.58
C SER A 181 12.91 0.15 -0.59
N ARG A 182 13.48 0.62 0.52
CA ARG A 182 14.92 0.89 0.59
C ARG A 182 15.74 -0.38 0.45
N GLU A 183 15.35 -1.47 1.11
CA GLU A 183 16.06 -2.74 1.02
C GLU A 183 16.02 -3.29 -0.40
N HIS A 184 14.84 -3.36 -1.02
CA HIS A 184 14.72 -3.84 -2.40
C HIS A 184 15.43 -2.94 -3.42
N LEU A 185 15.37 -1.63 -3.27
CA LEU A 185 16.10 -0.71 -4.16
C LEU A 185 17.62 -0.86 -4.02
N LYS A 186 18.14 -1.16 -2.82
CA LYS A 186 19.58 -1.45 -2.61
C LYS A 186 20.05 -2.73 -3.28
N GLU A 187 19.16 -3.73 -3.39
CA GLU A 187 19.44 -4.99 -4.07
C GLU A 187 19.21 -4.90 -5.59
N SER A 188 18.50 -3.87 -6.04
CA SER A 188 18.24 -3.62 -7.45
C SER A 188 19.43 -2.94 -8.16
N PRO A 189 19.47 -2.92 -9.50
CA PRO A 189 20.45 -2.16 -10.28
C PRO A 189 20.33 -0.62 -10.15
N PHE A 190 19.31 -0.11 -9.47
CA PHE A 190 19.08 1.33 -9.30
C PHE A 190 20.20 1.96 -8.46
N ASP A 191 20.90 2.95 -9.02
CA ASP A 191 21.88 3.73 -8.28
C ASP A 191 21.19 4.71 -7.32
N MET A 192 20.86 4.21 -6.13
CA MET A 192 20.26 5.01 -5.07
C MET A 192 21.22 6.08 -4.56
N GLY A 193 22.52 5.76 -4.48
CA GLY A 193 23.50 6.58 -3.76
C GLY A 193 23.24 6.69 -2.24
N PRO A 194 24.25 7.13 -1.46
CA PRO A 194 24.16 7.16 0.00
C PRO A 194 23.13 8.17 0.53
N ARG A 195 22.98 9.32 -0.15
CA ARG A 195 22.08 10.39 0.30
C ARG A 195 20.61 9.99 0.22
N LEU A 196 20.20 9.34 -0.86
CA LEU A 196 18.80 8.90 -1.00
C LEU A 196 18.49 7.77 -0.02
N SER A 197 19.42 6.81 0.14
CA SER A 197 19.32 5.77 1.18
C SER A 197 19.14 6.37 2.57
N LEU A 198 19.88 7.43 2.90
CA LEU A 198 19.76 8.11 4.18
C LEU A 198 18.38 8.75 4.36
N ARG A 199 17.84 9.43 3.34
CA ARG A 199 16.50 10.04 3.41
C ARG A 199 15.39 9.02 3.69
N PHE A 200 15.46 7.82 3.12
CA PHE A 200 14.53 6.73 3.45
C PHE A 200 14.60 6.36 4.93
N LEU A 201 15.80 6.22 5.48
CA LEU A 201 16.00 5.88 6.89
C LEU A 201 15.54 7.00 7.83
N GLU A 202 15.85 8.26 7.51
CA GLU A 202 15.43 9.41 8.31
C GLU A 202 13.90 9.57 8.33
N GLU A 203 13.23 9.36 7.19
CA GLU A 203 11.77 9.42 7.10
C GLU A 203 11.10 8.22 7.78
N ALA A 204 11.68 7.02 7.65
CA ALA A 204 11.19 5.84 8.37
C ALA A 204 11.37 5.97 9.89
N ALA A 205 12.51 6.47 10.35
CA ALA A 205 12.78 6.69 11.78
C ALA A 205 11.83 7.72 12.39
N TRP A 206 11.51 8.80 11.66
CA TRP A 206 10.50 9.77 12.08
C TRP A 206 9.14 9.11 12.38
N GLY A 207 8.72 8.19 11.51
CA GLY A 207 7.48 7.44 11.74
C GLY A 207 7.61 6.38 12.83
N ALA A 208 8.73 5.67 12.93
CA ALA A 208 8.97 4.68 13.98
C ALA A 208 8.91 5.29 15.38
N ASP A 209 9.51 6.48 15.56
CA ASP A 209 9.41 7.27 16.79
C ASP A 209 7.93 7.56 17.14
N PHE A 210 7.13 7.98 16.15
CA PHE A 210 5.70 8.21 16.35
C PHE A 210 4.94 6.93 16.72
N LEU A 211 5.20 5.81 16.04
CA LEU A 211 4.56 4.52 16.36
C LEU A 211 4.90 4.08 17.79
N LYS A 212 6.12 4.34 18.27
CA LYS A 212 6.50 4.06 19.64
C LYS A 212 5.71 4.91 20.64
N ARG A 213 5.54 6.21 20.38
CA ARG A 213 4.73 7.11 21.21
C ARG A 213 3.23 6.76 21.20
N MET A 214 2.75 6.20 20.09
CA MET A 214 1.37 5.73 19.96
C MET A 214 1.07 4.43 20.71
N GLN A 215 2.06 3.79 21.35
CA GLN A 215 1.85 2.60 22.17
C GLN A 215 1.48 2.97 23.61
N ASP A 216 0.38 2.41 24.10
CA ASP A 216 -0.04 2.54 25.48
C ASP A 216 0.88 1.73 26.44
N PRO A 217 1.07 2.18 27.69
CA PRO A 217 1.74 1.39 28.73
C PRO A 217 1.16 -0.01 28.98
N GLU A 218 -0.07 -0.31 28.59
CA GLU A 218 -0.63 -1.67 28.63
C GLU A 218 -0.06 -2.54 27.50
N GLY A 219 0.02 -2.04 26.27
CA GLY A 219 0.67 -2.75 25.14
C GLY A 219 0.01 -2.53 23.79
N TYR A 220 -1.28 -2.20 23.75
CA TYR A 220 -1.97 -1.80 22.52
C TYR A 220 -1.46 -0.47 21.96
N PHE A 221 -1.81 -0.18 20.71
CA PHE A 221 -1.57 1.11 20.08
C PHE A 221 -2.86 1.92 19.98
N TYR A 222 -2.77 3.25 19.99
CA TYR A 222 -3.94 4.10 19.73
C TYR A 222 -4.29 4.11 18.24
N THR A 223 -5.58 4.03 17.89
CA THR A 223 -6.01 4.03 16.47
C THR A 223 -5.85 5.40 15.81
N THR A 224 -6.11 6.50 16.52
CA THR A 224 -6.15 7.84 15.91
C THR A 224 -5.88 8.97 16.90
N VAL A 225 -5.21 10.03 16.42
CA VAL A 225 -5.27 11.39 16.99
C VAL A 225 -6.18 12.23 16.09
N PHE A 226 -7.42 12.50 16.52
CA PHE A 226 -8.47 13.04 15.65
C PHE A 226 -8.95 14.42 16.08
N ASP A 227 -9.20 15.31 15.12
CA ASP A 227 -9.68 16.68 15.34
C ASP A 227 -11.10 16.95 14.82
N VAL A 228 -11.84 15.90 14.44
CA VAL A 228 -13.18 15.98 13.83
C VAL A 228 -13.17 16.80 12.53
N TRP A 229 -12.04 16.77 11.81
CA TRP A 229 -11.74 17.54 10.61
C TRP A 229 -11.85 19.05 10.75
N THR A 230 -11.78 19.57 11.98
CA THR A 230 -12.00 20.99 12.25
C THR A 230 -10.75 21.85 12.15
N LYS A 231 -9.55 21.24 12.26
CA LYS A 231 -8.27 21.95 12.42
C LYS A 231 -8.20 22.80 13.69
N ASP A 232 -9.14 22.58 14.61
CA ASP A 232 -9.16 23.17 15.95
C ASP A 232 -8.27 22.33 16.86
N LEU A 233 -7.21 22.94 17.39
CA LEU A 233 -6.22 22.26 18.21
C LEU A 233 -6.83 21.68 19.50
N GLU A 234 -7.84 22.35 20.05
CA GLU A 234 -8.50 21.94 21.30
C GLU A 234 -9.40 20.71 21.11
N LYS A 235 -9.71 20.34 19.85
CA LYS A 235 -10.53 19.16 19.54
C LYS A 235 -9.71 17.91 19.29
N ARG A 236 -8.37 18.01 19.29
CA ARG A 236 -7.47 16.88 19.09
C ARG A 236 -7.54 15.95 20.30
N GLN A 237 -7.85 14.70 20.06
CA GLN A 237 -8.00 13.69 21.10
C GLN A 237 -7.66 12.29 20.58
N ILE A 238 -7.26 11.40 21.50
CA ILE A 238 -7.21 9.97 21.24
C ILE A 238 -8.64 9.42 21.23
N CYS A 239 -9.07 8.89 20.09
CA CYS A 239 -10.40 8.30 19.92
C CYS A 239 -10.44 7.35 18.71
N SER A 240 -11.51 6.58 18.60
CA SER A 240 -11.99 6.06 17.32
C SER A 240 -13.17 6.90 16.84
N PHE A 241 -13.62 6.68 15.61
CA PHE A 241 -14.82 7.34 15.11
C PHE A 241 -15.54 6.52 14.04
N SER A 242 -16.80 6.85 13.83
CA SER A 242 -17.67 6.22 12.85
C SER A 242 -18.42 7.25 11.99
N THR A 243 -18.90 6.75 10.84
CA THR A 243 -19.68 7.50 9.84
C THR A 243 -18.93 8.69 9.23
N GLN A 244 -19.55 9.34 8.23
CA GLN A 244 -19.02 10.56 7.63
C GLN A 244 -19.13 11.79 8.55
N ALA A 245 -19.92 11.72 9.62
CA ALA A 245 -20.07 12.81 10.58
C ALA A 245 -18.97 12.85 11.63
N GLY A 246 -18.09 11.83 11.70
CA GLY A 246 -16.99 11.80 12.67
C GLY A 246 -17.47 11.58 14.10
N VAL A 247 -18.45 10.68 14.28
CA VAL A 247 -18.99 10.36 15.61
C VAL A 247 -17.92 9.62 16.40
N VAL A 248 -17.34 10.29 17.37
CA VAL A 248 -16.22 9.80 18.19
C VAL A 248 -16.66 8.76 19.23
N SER A 249 -15.80 7.78 19.47
CA SER A 249 -15.93 6.76 20.52
C SER A 249 -14.60 6.52 21.24
N ASP A 250 -14.67 5.85 22.39
CA ASP A 250 -13.51 5.49 23.24
C ASP A 250 -12.90 4.12 22.89
N ASP A 251 -13.32 3.52 21.76
CA ASP A 251 -12.76 2.28 21.21
C ASP A 251 -11.42 2.52 20.48
N TYR A 252 -10.50 3.24 21.11
CA TYR A 252 -9.25 3.71 20.50
C TYR A 252 -8.10 2.69 20.56
N GLN A 253 -8.33 1.48 21.08
CA GLN A 253 -7.35 0.40 21.06
C GLN A 253 -7.30 -0.21 19.66
N ALA A 254 -6.13 -0.21 19.03
CA ALA A 254 -5.95 -0.77 17.70
C ALA A 254 -5.73 -2.28 17.75
N GLY A 255 -6.71 -3.06 17.32
CA GLY A 255 -6.54 -4.47 16.97
C GLY A 255 -5.61 -4.69 15.77
N TYR A 256 -5.37 -5.97 15.41
CA TYR A 256 -4.52 -6.34 14.28
C TYR A 256 -4.91 -5.62 12.99
N ARG A 257 -6.21 -5.65 12.63
CA ARG A 257 -6.70 -4.96 11.43
C ARG A 257 -6.75 -3.44 11.53
N GLN A 258 -6.78 -2.88 12.73
CA GLN A 258 -6.97 -1.44 12.97
C GLN A 258 -5.62 -0.69 13.04
N GLY A 259 -4.59 -1.22 12.36
CA GLY A 259 -3.24 -0.67 12.31
C GLY A 259 -2.28 -1.23 13.37
N GLY A 260 -2.76 -1.99 14.35
CA GLY A 260 -1.92 -2.58 15.41
C GLY A 260 -0.91 -3.59 14.86
N GLY A 261 -1.34 -4.50 13.98
CA GLY A 261 -0.45 -5.49 13.38
C GLY A 261 0.61 -4.85 12.48
N MET A 262 0.21 -3.89 11.65
CA MET A 262 1.18 -3.16 10.82
C MET A 262 2.14 -2.30 11.66
N ALA A 263 1.71 -1.77 12.82
CA ALA A 263 2.59 -1.05 13.74
C ALA A 263 3.65 -1.98 14.34
N VAL A 264 3.27 -3.19 14.76
CA VAL A 264 4.23 -4.23 15.19
C VAL A 264 5.21 -4.56 14.07
N ALA A 265 4.72 -4.82 12.85
CA ALA A 265 5.56 -5.14 11.69
C ALA A 265 6.57 -4.01 11.37
N ALA A 266 6.10 -2.76 11.38
CA ALA A 266 6.91 -1.59 11.11
C ALA A 266 7.99 -1.37 12.20
N LEU A 267 7.65 -1.52 13.47
CA LEU A 267 8.58 -1.38 14.59
C LEU A 267 9.63 -2.50 14.61
N ALA A 268 9.23 -3.76 14.39
CA ALA A 268 10.16 -4.88 14.27
C ALA A 268 11.11 -4.69 13.08
N ARG A 269 10.61 -4.26 11.92
CA ARG A 269 11.48 -3.95 10.79
C ARG A 269 12.39 -2.76 11.06
N SER A 270 11.90 -1.74 11.77
CA SER A 270 12.70 -0.58 12.18
C SER A 270 13.89 -0.97 13.04
N SER A 271 13.72 -1.91 13.99
CA SER A 271 14.82 -2.37 14.84
C SER A 271 15.93 -3.11 14.08
N ARG A 272 15.60 -3.72 12.93
CA ARG A 272 16.57 -4.41 12.07
C ARG A 272 17.24 -3.49 11.05
N VAL A 273 16.45 -2.60 10.42
CA VAL A 273 16.87 -1.86 9.22
C VAL A 273 17.44 -0.49 9.52
N LEU A 274 16.99 0.17 10.61
CA LEU A 274 17.53 1.47 10.99
C LEU A 274 18.95 1.32 11.52
N ASP A 275 19.87 2.01 10.86
CA ASP A 275 21.28 2.01 11.23
C ASP A 275 21.56 3.00 12.37
N LYS A 276 22.60 2.70 13.18
CA LYS A 276 23.03 3.56 14.29
C LYS A 276 23.27 5.01 13.89
N SER A 277 23.80 5.24 12.68
CA SER A 277 24.06 6.59 12.15
C SER A 277 22.81 7.46 12.02
N VAL A 278 21.61 6.86 11.96
CA VAL A 278 20.34 7.58 11.97
C VAL A 278 19.75 7.60 13.37
N THR A 279 19.78 6.47 14.08
CA THR A 279 19.13 6.36 15.40
C THR A 279 19.83 7.16 16.49
N GLU A 280 21.10 7.53 16.35
CA GLU A 280 21.78 8.46 17.27
C GLU A 280 21.11 9.84 17.37
N ALA A 281 20.36 10.24 16.34
CA ALA A 281 19.60 11.48 16.32
C ALA A 281 18.09 11.29 16.61
N CYS A 282 17.65 10.06 16.86
CA CYS A 282 16.24 9.73 17.17
C CYS A 282 15.99 9.73 18.68
N GLU A 283 14.71 9.73 19.08
CA GLU A 283 14.35 9.60 20.49
C GLU A 283 14.54 8.17 20.99
N PHE A 284 14.27 7.18 20.13
CA PHE A 284 14.31 5.76 20.49
C PHE A 284 15.39 5.00 19.73
N SER A 285 15.93 4.00 20.39
CA SER A 285 16.95 3.09 19.85
C SER A 285 16.31 1.90 19.10
N PRO A 286 17.09 1.16 18.28
CA PRO A 286 16.62 -0.09 17.70
C PRO A 286 16.03 -1.09 18.70
N SER A 287 16.60 -1.20 19.90
CA SER A 287 16.06 -2.08 20.95
C SER A 287 14.70 -1.60 21.46
N ASP A 288 14.48 -0.29 21.59
CA ASP A 288 13.20 0.25 22.04
C ASP A 288 12.08 -0.07 21.03
N TYR A 289 12.38 -0.02 19.73
CA TYR A 289 11.43 -0.43 18.68
C TYR A 289 11.11 -1.92 18.75
N PHE A 290 12.13 -2.77 18.92
CA PHE A 290 11.92 -4.21 19.01
C PHE A 290 11.09 -4.59 20.25
N GLU A 291 11.40 -4.01 21.41
CA GLU A 291 10.65 -4.22 22.64
C GLU A 291 9.19 -3.76 22.51
N ALA A 292 8.96 -2.63 21.82
CA ALA A 292 7.62 -2.14 21.51
C ALA A 292 6.84 -3.11 20.62
N ALA A 293 7.47 -3.60 19.56
CA ALA A 293 6.88 -4.56 18.63
C ALA A 293 6.50 -5.84 19.38
N LEU A 294 7.42 -6.41 20.16
CA LEU A 294 7.19 -7.64 20.92
C LEU A 294 6.07 -7.47 21.94
N LYS A 295 6.06 -6.35 22.67
CA LYS A 295 4.98 -6.02 23.63
C LYS A 295 3.63 -5.90 22.93
N GLY A 296 3.57 -5.20 21.80
CA GLY A 296 2.35 -5.04 21.02
C GLY A 296 1.81 -6.35 20.48
N TRP A 297 2.71 -7.23 20.01
CA TRP A 297 2.35 -8.58 19.58
C TRP A 297 1.75 -9.41 20.72
N TYR A 298 2.43 -9.52 21.86
CA TYR A 298 1.90 -10.25 23.02
C TYR A 298 0.52 -9.73 23.43
N HIS A 299 0.37 -8.42 23.47
CA HIS A 299 -0.88 -7.76 23.83
C HIS A 299 -2.01 -8.14 22.86
N LEU A 300 -1.74 -8.12 21.55
CA LEU A 300 -2.74 -8.44 20.54
C LEU A 300 -3.06 -9.95 20.49
N GLU A 301 -2.10 -10.83 20.74
CA GLU A 301 -2.37 -12.26 20.86
C GLU A 301 -3.37 -12.57 22.00
N GLU A 302 -3.39 -11.75 23.06
CA GLU A 302 -4.35 -11.91 24.17
C GLU A 302 -5.67 -11.16 23.92
N HIS A 303 -5.61 -9.91 23.46
CA HIS A 303 -6.75 -8.99 23.52
C HIS A 303 -7.35 -8.62 22.16
N ASN A 304 -6.84 -9.12 21.02
CA ASN A 304 -7.27 -8.63 19.70
C ASN A 304 -8.79 -8.59 19.55
N LEU A 305 -9.48 -9.69 19.90
CA LEU A 305 -10.93 -9.83 19.76
C LEU A 305 -11.74 -8.80 20.56
N GLU A 306 -11.17 -8.25 21.64
CA GLU A 306 -11.82 -7.23 22.46
C GLU A 306 -11.89 -5.87 21.74
N TYR A 307 -11.01 -5.62 20.77
CA TYR A 307 -10.88 -4.34 20.07
C TYR A 307 -11.64 -4.30 18.74
N LEU A 308 -12.11 -5.46 18.27
CA LEU A 308 -12.80 -5.60 17.00
C LEU A 308 -14.27 -5.24 17.18
N ASP A 309 -14.79 -4.31 16.39
CA ASP A 309 -16.19 -3.82 16.52
C ASP A 309 -17.24 -4.95 16.40
N ASP A 310 -16.91 -6.04 15.70
CA ASP A 310 -17.73 -7.26 15.58
C ASP A 310 -17.24 -8.46 16.39
N GLY A 311 -16.15 -8.29 17.15
CA GLY A 311 -15.50 -9.33 17.96
C GLY A 311 -14.92 -10.48 17.14
N ARG A 312 -14.66 -10.29 15.85
CA ARG A 312 -14.23 -11.36 14.93
C ARG A 312 -13.07 -10.92 14.05
N GLU A 313 -12.06 -11.77 13.96
CA GLU A 313 -10.98 -11.56 13.00
C GLU A 313 -11.46 -11.79 11.56
N ASN A 314 -10.83 -11.08 10.63
CA ASN A 314 -11.06 -11.25 9.20
C ASN A 314 -9.74 -11.26 8.42
N ILE A 315 -9.80 -11.24 7.10
CA ILE A 315 -8.58 -11.27 6.26
C ILE A 315 -7.57 -10.17 6.59
N ILE A 316 -8.03 -9.00 7.06
CA ILE A 316 -7.16 -7.87 7.40
C ILE A 316 -6.35 -8.17 8.66
N ASP A 317 -6.98 -8.79 9.66
CA ASP A 317 -6.27 -9.27 10.84
C ASP A 317 -5.19 -10.29 10.44
N ASP A 318 -5.53 -11.24 9.55
CA ASP A 318 -4.60 -12.29 9.15
C ASP A 318 -3.36 -11.77 8.40
N TYR A 319 -3.49 -10.84 7.46
CA TYR A 319 -2.30 -10.32 6.77
C TYR A 319 -1.49 -9.33 7.61
N CYS A 320 -2.14 -8.57 8.50
CA CYS A 320 -1.44 -7.66 9.39
C CYS A 320 -0.68 -8.43 10.47
N ALA A 321 -1.29 -9.46 11.06
CA ALA A 321 -0.66 -10.34 12.03
C ALA A 321 0.49 -11.13 11.38
N LEU A 322 0.28 -11.70 10.19
CA LEU A 322 1.36 -12.41 9.48
C LEU A 322 2.58 -11.52 9.25
N LEU A 323 2.39 -10.28 8.79
CA LEU A 323 3.50 -9.34 8.62
C LEU A 323 4.17 -9.01 9.96
N ALA A 324 3.40 -8.83 11.04
CA ALA A 324 3.93 -8.58 12.37
C ALA A 324 4.86 -9.71 12.83
N GLU A 325 4.38 -10.96 12.74
CA GLU A 325 5.09 -12.14 13.20
C GLU A 325 6.33 -12.42 12.33
N VAL A 326 6.22 -12.25 11.01
CA VAL A 326 7.35 -12.42 10.08
C VAL A 326 8.46 -11.41 10.34
N GLU A 327 8.12 -10.13 10.52
CA GLU A 327 9.14 -9.11 10.80
C GLU A 327 9.74 -9.28 12.21
N LEU A 328 8.97 -9.75 13.20
CA LEU A 328 9.50 -10.09 14.53
C LEU A 328 10.52 -11.23 14.46
N LEU A 329 10.23 -12.29 13.69
CA LEU A 329 11.17 -13.40 13.47
C LEU A 329 12.44 -12.91 12.77
N ASP A 330 12.29 -12.09 11.72
CA ASP A 330 13.42 -11.58 10.93
C ASP A 330 14.30 -10.60 11.74
N ALA A 331 13.69 -9.80 12.62
CA ALA A 331 14.40 -8.80 13.43
C ALA A 331 15.06 -9.37 14.69
N GLY A 332 14.47 -10.39 15.30
CA GLY A 332 14.69 -10.68 16.72
C GLY A 332 15.04 -12.11 17.09
N ALA A 333 15.20 -13.02 16.12
CA ALA A 333 15.45 -14.44 16.39
C ALA A 333 16.63 -14.69 17.34
N ASP A 334 17.65 -13.83 17.37
CA ASP A 334 18.81 -13.99 18.27
C ASP A 334 18.67 -13.29 19.63
N THR A 335 17.60 -12.52 19.83
CA THR A 335 17.43 -11.61 20.98
C THR A 335 16.39 -12.09 22.00
N VAL A 336 15.54 -13.04 21.61
CA VAL A 336 14.48 -13.61 22.46
C VAL A 336 14.78 -15.09 22.74
N SER A 337 14.09 -15.68 23.72
CA SER A 337 14.27 -17.11 24.01
C SER A 337 13.67 -17.98 22.90
N GLU A 338 14.22 -19.19 22.72
CA GLU A 338 13.72 -20.18 21.75
C GLU A 338 12.20 -20.40 21.86
N GLN A 339 11.66 -20.39 23.09
CA GLN A 339 10.22 -20.55 23.32
C GLN A 339 9.40 -19.41 22.69
N VAL A 340 9.91 -18.19 22.74
CA VAL A 340 9.27 -17.03 22.11
C VAL A 340 9.32 -17.15 20.59
N ILE A 341 10.47 -17.54 20.03
CA ILE A 341 10.63 -17.78 18.58
C ILE A 341 9.62 -18.82 18.09
N VAL A 342 9.51 -19.95 18.81
CA VAL A 342 8.54 -21.01 18.50
C VAL A 342 7.11 -20.48 18.53
N SER A 343 6.77 -19.64 19.52
CA SER A 343 5.42 -19.08 19.65
C SER A 343 5.09 -18.12 18.50
N ILE A 344 6.01 -17.22 18.14
CA ILE A 344 5.84 -16.30 17.00
C ILE A 344 5.75 -17.08 15.70
N ARG A 345 6.56 -18.13 15.51
CA ARG A 345 6.51 -18.98 14.31
C ARG A 345 5.19 -19.73 14.19
N GLN A 346 4.66 -20.26 15.30
CA GLN A 346 3.35 -20.92 15.30
C GLN A 346 2.23 -19.93 14.94
N ALA A 347 2.30 -18.70 15.44
CA ALA A 347 1.37 -17.64 15.04
C ALA A 347 1.49 -17.33 13.54
N ALA A 348 2.71 -17.12 13.02
CA ALA A 348 2.95 -16.90 11.58
C ALA A 348 2.40 -18.03 10.70
N GLU A 349 2.63 -19.29 11.07
CA GLU A 349 2.11 -20.44 10.32
C GLU A 349 0.57 -20.52 10.38
N LEU A 350 -0.04 -20.17 11.52
CA LEU A 350 -1.49 -20.06 11.65
C LEU A 350 -2.06 -18.99 10.71
N ARG A 351 -1.50 -17.77 10.74
CA ARG A 351 -1.94 -16.64 9.91
C ARG A 351 -1.75 -16.90 8.42
N ALA A 352 -0.61 -17.46 8.02
CA ALA A 352 -0.37 -17.89 6.63
C ALA A 352 -1.38 -18.96 6.20
N GLY A 353 -1.63 -19.97 7.04
CA GLY A 353 -2.64 -21.00 6.78
C GLY A 353 -4.05 -20.43 6.64
N ASN A 354 -4.41 -19.41 7.45
CA ASN A 354 -5.69 -18.71 7.31
C ASN A 354 -5.78 -18.00 5.94
N LEU A 355 -4.77 -17.22 5.55
CA LEU A 355 -4.75 -16.52 4.26
C LEU A 355 -4.86 -17.48 3.08
N ILE A 356 -4.12 -18.59 3.09
CA ILE A 356 -4.19 -19.64 2.07
C ILE A 356 -5.62 -20.19 1.98
N ARG A 357 -6.24 -20.52 3.12
CA ARG A 357 -7.64 -21.00 3.18
C ARG A 357 -8.68 -19.94 2.79
N ARG A 358 -8.32 -18.65 2.78
CA ARG A 358 -9.20 -17.58 2.30
C ARG A 358 -9.19 -17.49 0.77
N TRP A 359 -8.18 -18.04 0.09
CA TRP A 359 -8.22 -18.15 -1.36
C TRP A 359 -9.31 -19.14 -1.79
N LEU A 360 -10.20 -18.70 -2.67
CA LEU A 360 -11.27 -19.51 -3.26
C LEU A 360 -10.95 -19.79 -4.73
N PRO A 361 -10.38 -20.95 -5.08
CA PRO A 361 -9.96 -21.27 -6.44
C PRO A 361 -11.12 -21.19 -7.46
N ASP A 362 -12.32 -21.63 -7.08
CA ASP A 362 -13.48 -21.65 -7.99
C ASP A 362 -14.00 -20.23 -8.33
N ALA A 363 -13.76 -19.26 -7.44
CA ALA A 363 -14.17 -17.87 -7.63
C ALA A 363 -13.01 -16.95 -8.03
N ASP A 364 -11.78 -17.49 -8.11
CA ASP A 364 -10.56 -16.73 -8.39
C ASP A 364 -10.38 -15.52 -7.45
N CYS A 365 -10.81 -15.60 -6.18
CA CYS A 365 -10.74 -14.47 -5.24
C CYS A 365 -10.43 -14.92 -3.81
N PHE A 366 -9.90 -14.01 -3.00
CA PHE A 366 -9.93 -14.18 -1.55
C PHE A 366 -11.32 -13.86 -0.99
N ARG A 367 -11.74 -14.56 0.07
CA ARG A 367 -12.86 -14.16 0.92
C ARG A 367 -12.40 -13.25 2.05
N ALA A 368 -13.17 -12.21 2.34
CA ALA A 368 -12.90 -11.32 3.45
C ALA A 368 -13.40 -11.89 4.78
N ASP A 369 -14.51 -12.61 4.77
CA ASP A 369 -15.14 -13.24 5.93
C ASP A 369 -14.91 -14.76 5.97
N ASP A 370 -15.20 -15.39 7.11
CA ASP A 370 -15.05 -16.84 7.29
C ASP A 370 -16.17 -17.63 6.62
N GLU A 371 -17.33 -17.00 6.39
CA GLU A 371 -18.48 -17.62 5.72
C GLU A 371 -18.35 -17.61 4.19
N GLY A 372 -17.40 -16.87 3.62
CA GLY A 372 -17.22 -16.76 2.16
C GLY A 372 -18.33 -15.95 1.46
N LYS A 373 -19.13 -15.19 2.22
CA LYS A 373 -20.22 -14.35 1.70
C LYS A 373 -19.72 -13.00 1.24
N ARG A 374 -18.50 -12.61 1.62
CA ARG A 374 -17.86 -11.37 1.19
C ARG A 374 -16.54 -11.66 0.48
N SER A 375 -16.37 -11.15 -0.74
CA SER A 375 -15.06 -11.20 -1.39
C SER A 375 -14.13 -10.13 -0.83
N TRP A 376 -12.83 -10.40 -0.88
CA TRP A 376 -11.81 -9.41 -0.58
C TRP A 376 -11.70 -8.39 -1.71
N PHE A 377 -11.79 -7.13 -1.33
CA PHE A 377 -11.46 -5.97 -2.12
C PHE A 377 -11.16 -4.84 -1.15
N HIS A 378 -10.21 -3.96 -1.48
CA HIS A 378 -9.81 -2.90 -0.58
C HIS A 378 -9.26 -1.70 -1.36
N ALA A 379 -9.60 -0.49 -0.93
CA ALA A 379 -9.27 0.73 -1.68
C ALA A 379 -7.83 1.23 -1.47
N SER A 380 -7.14 0.69 -0.47
CA SER A 380 -5.75 0.99 -0.14
C SER A 380 -4.90 -0.28 -0.29
N ASP A 381 -5.09 -1.22 0.63
CA ASP A 381 -4.12 -2.29 0.89
C ASP A 381 -4.43 -3.64 0.22
N GLU A 382 -5.04 -3.61 -0.95
CA GLU A 382 -5.62 -4.81 -1.55
C GLU A 382 -4.63 -5.96 -1.79
N ALA A 383 -3.37 -5.61 -2.07
CA ALA A 383 -2.30 -6.56 -2.34
C ALA A 383 -1.66 -7.14 -1.07
N LEU A 384 -1.98 -6.61 0.13
CA LEU A 384 -1.31 -7.04 1.36
C LEU A 384 -1.45 -8.53 1.70
N PRO A 385 -2.56 -9.25 1.41
CA PRO A 385 -2.59 -10.71 1.59
C PRO A 385 -1.48 -11.42 0.81
N LEU A 386 -1.19 -10.95 -0.41
CA LEU A 386 -0.13 -11.52 -1.25
C LEU A 386 1.25 -11.08 -0.77
N ILE A 387 1.42 -9.81 -0.42
CA ILE A 387 2.69 -9.27 0.10
C ILE A 387 3.08 -9.98 1.39
N ALA A 388 2.13 -10.21 2.32
CA ALA A 388 2.38 -10.92 3.56
C ALA A 388 2.84 -12.37 3.32
N LEU A 389 2.17 -13.10 2.43
CA LEU A 389 2.59 -14.46 2.04
C LEU A 389 3.95 -14.47 1.32
N MET A 390 4.21 -13.52 0.44
CA MET A 390 5.52 -13.38 -0.24
C MET A 390 6.63 -13.13 0.78
N ARG A 391 6.41 -12.21 1.72
CA ARG A 391 7.36 -11.87 2.77
C ARG A 391 7.65 -13.06 3.68
N ALA A 392 6.62 -13.82 4.07
CA ALA A 392 6.78 -15.04 4.87
C ALA A 392 7.59 -16.13 4.15
N VAL A 393 7.43 -16.25 2.83
CA VAL A 393 8.19 -17.18 1.98
C VAL A 393 9.63 -16.71 1.80
N GLU A 394 9.85 -15.42 1.59
CA GLU A 394 11.16 -14.80 1.40
C GLU A 394 12.06 -14.96 2.62
N THR A 395 11.53 -14.68 3.81
CA THR A 395 12.28 -14.74 5.08
C THR A 395 12.46 -16.16 5.61
N GLY A 396 11.77 -17.15 5.05
CA GLY A 396 11.77 -18.53 5.57
C GLY A 396 11.04 -18.65 6.92
N ALA A 397 10.05 -17.79 7.18
CA ALA A 397 9.25 -17.84 8.41
C ALA A 397 8.39 -19.12 8.51
N LEU A 398 8.05 -19.73 7.37
CA LEU A 398 7.15 -20.89 7.29
C LEU A 398 7.89 -22.21 7.11
N GLY A 399 7.36 -23.29 7.68
CA GLY A 399 7.75 -24.65 7.32
C GLY A 399 7.57 -24.95 5.83
N LYS A 400 8.40 -25.85 5.28
CA LYS A 400 8.51 -26.10 3.83
C LYS A 400 7.18 -26.35 3.12
N ALA A 401 6.32 -27.21 3.67
CA ALA A 401 5.04 -27.56 3.04
C ALA A 401 4.11 -26.34 2.92
N LEU A 402 3.99 -25.56 4.00
CA LEU A 402 3.17 -24.36 4.02
C LEU A 402 3.75 -23.25 3.12
N ALA A 403 5.08 -23.14 3.04
CA ALA A 403 5.74 -22.24 2.10
C ALA A 403 5.45 -22.59 0.63
N ASP A 404 5.38 -23.89 0.31
CA ASP A 404 5.00 -24.36 -1.04
C ASP A 404 3.53 -24.04 -1.35
N GLU A 405 2.61 -24.27 -0.40
CA GLU A 405 1.20 -23.87 -0.53
C GLU A 405 1.01 -22.35 -0.68
N ALA A 406 1.81 -21.55 0.03
CA ALA A 406 1.83 -20.10 -0.11
C ALA A 406 2.26 -19.69 -1.53
N ARG A 407 3.33 -20.29 -2.09
CA ARG A 407 3.78 -20.02 -3.47
C ARG A 407 2.71 -20.38 -4.50
N ASP A 408 2.03 -21.50 -4.32
CA ASP A 408 0.95 -21.92 -5.21
C ASP A 408 -0.23 -20.95 -5.16
N THR A 409 -0.62 -20.52 -3.95
CA THR A 409 -1.68 -19.52 -3.73
C THR A 409 -1.33 -18.19 -4.36
N ILE A 410 -0.09 -17.70 -4.16
CA ILE A 410 0.41 -16.47 -4.77
C ILE A 410 0.36 -16.56 -6.29
N SER A 411 0.84 -17.65 -6.87
CA SER A 411 0.82 -17.90 -8.32
C SER A 411 -0.60 -17.91 -8.89
N ALA A 412 -1.54 -18.58 -8.20
CA ALA A 412 -2.95 -18.64 -8.58
C ALA A 412 -3.60 -17.26 -8.54
N ALA A 413 -3.41 -16.52 -7.46
CA ALA A 413 -3.97 -15.18 -7.28
C ALA A 413 -3.46 -14.18 -8.33
N LEU A 414 -2.16 -14.17 -8.62
CA LEU A 414 -1.60 -13.28 -9.65
C LEU A 414 -2.12 -13.62 -11.06
N LYS A 415 -2.31 -14.91 -11.36
CA LYS A 415 -2.94 -15.34 -12.62
C LYS A 415 -4.40 -14.90 -12.70
N ALA A 416 -5.14 -15.02 -11.60
CA ALA A 416 -6.52 -14.58 -11.49
C ALA A 416 -6.66 -13.05 -11.67
N GLU A 417 -5.78 -12.26 -11.06
CA GLU A 417 -5.74 -10.80 -11.24
C GLU A 417 -5.54 -10.41 -12.71
N ARG A 418 -4.58 -11.06 -13.38
CA ARG A 418 -4.35 -10.87 -14.82
C ARG A 418 -5.56 -11.31 -15.66
N LYS A 419 -6.13 -12.48 -15.38
CA LYS A 419 -7.32 -13.00 -16.07
C LYS A 419 -8.47 -12.00 -15.95
N ARG A 420 -8.76 -11.54 -14.73
CA ARG A 420 -9.86 -10.62 -14.43
C ARG A 420 -9.69 -9.25 -15.09
N ALA A 421 -8.47 -8.73 -15.16
CA ALA A 421 -8.17 -7.50 -15.89
C ALA A 421 -8.48 -7.61 -17.40
N LEU A 422 -8.43 -8.82 -17.98
CA LEU A 422 -8.60 -9.09 -19.41
C LEU A 422 -9.98 -9.66 -19.79
N GLU A 423 -10.86 -9.91 -18.83
CA GLU A 423 -12.22 -10.47 -19.06
C GLU A 423 -13.13 -9.56 -19.86
N VAL A 424 -12.89 -8.24 -19.81
CA VAL A 424 -13.71 -7.21 -20.47
C VAL A 424 -12.81 -6.26 -21.23
N SER A 425 -13.39 -5.43 -22.10
CA SER A 425 -12.68 -4.31 -22.72
C SER A 425 -12.03 -3.44 -21.63
N ASN A 426 -10.71 -3.40 -21.63
CA ASN A 426 -9.89 -2.76 -20.61
C ASN A 426 -8.61 -2.17 -21.24
N PRO A 427 -8.74 -1.06 -21.99
CA PRO A 427 -7.62 -0.47 -22.72
C PRO A 427 -6.45 -0.07 -21.81
N PHE A 428 -6.77 0.28 -20.56
CA PHE A 428 -5.82 0.75 -19.56
C PHE A 428 -5.20 -0.36 -18.71
N LEU A 429 -5.64 -1.62 -18.86
CA LEU A 429 -5.31 -2.72 -17.95
C LEU A 429 -5.56 -2.36 -16.48
N HIS A 430 -6.60 -1.55 -16.23
CA HIS A 430 -6.96 -1.17 -14.87
C HIS A 430 -7.35 -2.45 -14.10
N PRO A 431 -6.77 -2.69 -12.90
CA PRO A 431 -7.12 -3.85 -12.11
C PRO A 431 -8.64 -3.91 -11.84
N ARG A 432 -9.22 -5.10 -11.91
CA ARG A 432 -10.66 -5.35 -11.71
C ARG A 432 -10.87 -6.29 -10.53
N ARG A 433 -12.02 -6.22 -9.87
CA ARG A 433 -12.32 -7.00 -8.67
C ARG A 433 -13.60 -7.79 -8.83
N LEU A 434 -13.61 -9.00 -8.30
CA LEU A 434 -14.86 -9.68 -8.01
C LEU A 434 -15.40 -9.07 -6.72
N VAL A 435 -16.58 -8.47 -6.80
CA VAL A 435 -17.26 -7.90 -5.64
C VAL A 435 -18.47 -8.73 -5.32
N ARG A 436 -18.39 -9.40 -4.18
CA ARG A 436 -19.44 -10.13 -3.51
C ARG A 436 -19.65 -9.48 -2.16
N VAL A 437 -20.86 -8.97 -1.93
CA VAL A 437 -21.28 -8.34 -0.67
C VAL A 437 -22.65 -8.91 -0.32
N PRO A 438 -22.94 -9.22 0.96
CA PRO A 438 -24.24 -9.73 1.37
C PRO A 438 -25.39 -8.85 0.87
N GLY A 439 -26.42 -9.48 0.30
CA GLY A 439 -27.61 -8.79 -0.22
C GLY A 439 -27.44 -8.07 -1.56
N ARG A 440 -26.30 -8.22 -2.25
CA ARG A 440 -26.07 -7.71 -3.60
C ARG A 440 -25.62 -8.83 -4.54
N ASP A 441 -25.95 -8.68 -5.82
CA ASP A 441 -25.46 -9.59 -6.85
C ASP A 441 -23.94 -9.48 -6.98
N GLU A 442 -23.30 -10.64 -7.11
CA GLU A 442 -21.87 -10.72 -7.40
C GLU A 442 -21.57 -10.10 -8.78
N ARG A 443 -20.52 -9.28 -8.84
CA ARG A 443 -20.11 -8.65 -10.10
C ARG A 443 -18.62 -8.38 -10.18
N GLY A 444 -18.05 -8.60 -11.37
CA GLY A 444 -16.72 -8.11 -11.71
C GLY A 444 -16.77 -6.62 -12.07
N GLN A 445 -16.06 -5.77 -11.33
CA GLN A 445 -16.08 -4.31 -11.54
C GLN A 445 -14.69 -3.66 -11.44
N PHE A 446 -14.55 -2.46 -12.00
CA PHE A 446 -13.29 -1.69 -11.98
C PHE A 446 -13.01 -1.01 -10.64
N PHE A 447 -14.07 -0.55 -9.97
CA PHE A 447 -13.97 0.29 -8.78
C PHE A 447 -14.74 -0.32 -7.61
N PHE A 448 -14.41 0.12 -6.41
CA PHE A 448 -15.02 -0.33 -5.16
C PHE A 448 -16.52 0.02 -5.10
N PRO A 449 -17.36 -0.82 -4.45
CA PRO A 449 -18.83 -0.72 -4.50
C PRO A 449 -19.46 0.40 -3.66
#